data_AF-A0A522X8L5-F1
#
_entry.id   AF-A0A522X8L5-F1
#
_cell.length_a   1.000
_cell.length_b   1.000
_cell.length_c   1.000
_cell.angle_alpha   90.00
_cell.angle_beta   90.00
_cell.angle_gamma   90.00
#
_symmetry.space_group_name_H-M   'P 1'
#
loop_
_entity.id
_entity.type
_entity.pdbx_description
1 polymer ?
#
loop_
_entity_poly.entity_id
_entity_poly.type
_entity_poly.pdbx_seq_one_letter_code
_entity_poly.pdbx_strand_id
1 'polypeptide(L)' 'MKQYLDLLKTVLESGSVQENRTGIKTISIPGAMMRFDLADGFPAITTKRLAFKTAIGELVGFLRAYKSA' A
#
# COMPACT_ATOMS: atom_id res chain seq x y z
N MET A 1 -4.08 5.99 -10.18
CA MET A 1 -3.96 7.08 -9.18
C MET A 1 -5.27 7.47 -8.52
N LYS A 2 -6.32 7.84 -9.27
CA LYS A 2 -7.62 8.24 -8.71
C LYS A 2 -8.18 7.24 -7.68
N GLN A 3 -8.21 5.94 -8.01
CA GLN A 3 -8.66 4.88 -7.09
C GLN A 3 -7.95 4.88 -5.73
N TYR A 4 -6.63 5.10 -5.72
CA TYR A 4 -5.85 5.14 -4.48
C TYR A 4 -6.21 6.37 -3.62
N LEU A 5 -6.34 7.55 -4.25
CA LEU A 5 -6.67 8.78 -3.53
C LEU A 5 -8.13 8.77 -3.03
N ASP A 6 -9.05 8.25 -3.84
CA ASP A 6 -10.47 8.11 -3.45
C ASP A 6 -10.61 7.13 -2.28
N LEU A 7 -9.83 6.04 -2.27
CA LEU A 7 -9.77 5.11 -1.15
C LEU A 7 -9.25 5.80 0.12
N LEU A 8 -8.13 6.53 0.03
CA LEU A 8 -7.59 7.28 1.18
C LEU A 8 -8.60 8.29 1.73
N LYS A 9 -9.29 9.01 0.85
CA LYS A 9 -10.35 9.96 1.24
C LYS A 9 -11.47 9.23 2.00
N THR A 10 -11.94 8.10 1.47
CA THR A 10 -12.96 7.27 2.13
C THR A 10 -12.51 6.79 3.51
N VAL A 11 -11.26 6.34 3.65
CA VAL A 11 -10.70 5.94 4.95
C VAL A 11 -10.74 7.09 5.94
N LEU A 12 -10.36 8.30 5.53
CA LEU A 12 -10.32 9.48 6.41
C LEU A 12 -11.71 10.00 6.78
N GLU A 13 -12.68 9.96 5.86
CA GLU A 13 -14.01 10.52 6.07
C GLU A 13 -14.98 9.57 6.76
N SER A 14 -14.91 8.27 6.48
CA SER A 14 -15.90 7.28 6.95
C SER A 14 -15.29 6.08 7.70
N GLY A 15 -13.98 6.05 7.90
CA GLY A 15 -13.32 4.94 8.60
C GLY A 15 -13.53 4.98 10.12
N SER A 16 -13.39 3.81 10.76
CA SER A 16 -13.44 3.69 12.22
C SER A 16 -12.04 3.70 12.83
N VAL A 17 -11.92 4.35 13.99
CA VAL A 17 -10.68 4.35 14.78
C VAL A 17 -10.52 2.98 15.45
N GLN A 18 -9.34 2.37 15.29
CA GLN A 18 -9.00 1.06 15.84
C GLN A 18 -7.67 1.10 16.57
N GLU A 19 -7.57 0.35 17.66
CA GLU A 19 -6.32 0.09 18.36
C GLU A 19 -5.57 -1.08 17.71
N ASN A 20 -4.24 -1.07 17.77
CA ASN A 20 -3.42 -2.14 17.20
C ASN A 20 -2.18 -2.43 18.07
N ARG A 21 -1.45 -3.49 17.73
CA ARG A 21 -0.26 -3.97 18.47
C ARG A 21 0.87 -2.94 18.66
N THR A 22 0.89 -1.87 17.87
CA THR A 22 1.93 -0.83 17.96
C THR A 22 1.57 0.26 18.98
N GLY A 23 0.33 0.26 19.50
CA GLY A 23 -0.19 1.30 20.37
C GLY A 23 -0.63 2.59 19.65
N ILE A 24 -0.32 2.73 18.36
CA ILE A 24 -0.76 3.87 17.55
C ILE A 24 -2.12 3.57 16.92
N LYS A 25 -3.14 4.35 17.28
CA LYS A 25 -4.48 4.21 16.71
C LYS A 25 -4.48 4.42 15.20
N THR A 26 -5.23 3.62 14.47
CA THR A 26 -5.40 3.68 13.02
C THR A 26 -6.85 3.97 12.64
N ILE A 27 -7.07 4.60 11.50
CA ILE A 27 -8.41 4.72 10.89
C ILE A 27 -8.51 3.66 9.79
N SER A 28 -9.60 2.90 9.75
CA SER A 28 -9.71 1.76 8.84
C SER A 28 -11.13 1.53 8.33
N ILE A 29 -11.22 0.90 7.16
CA ILE A 29 -12.46 0.39 6.57
C ILE A 29 -12.23 -1.07 6.16
N PRO A 30 -13.20 -1.98 6.37
CA PRO A 30 -13.10 -3.35 5.89
C PRO A 30 -13.40 -3.45 4.39
N GLY A 31 -12.77 -4.39 3.70
CA GLY A 31 -13.21 -4.84 2.37
C GLY A 31 -12.96 -3.88 1.19
N ALA A 32 -12.03 -2.93 1.30
CA ALA A 32 -11.66 -2.08 0.17
C ALA A 32 -10.96 -2.88 -0.96
N MET A 33 -11.25 -2.53 -2.22
CA MET A 33 -10.65 -3.16 -3.40
C MET A 33 -10.18 -2.10 -4.40
N MET A 34 -9.03 -2.34 -5.03
CA MET A 34 -8.53 -1.59 -6.18
C MET A 34 -8.23 -2.55 -7.33
N ARG A 35 -8.36 -2.08 -8.57
CA ARG A 35 -8.03 -2.86 -9.77
C ARG A 35 -7.15 -2.04 -10.71
N PHE A 36 -6.09 -2.65 -11.21
CA PHE A 36 -5.15 -2.02 -12.12
C PHE A 36 -4.98 -2.92 -13.34
N ASP A 37 -5.20 -2.36 -14.53
CA ASP A 37 -4.79 -3.00 -15.77
C ASP A 37 -3.29 -2.78 -15.96
N LEU A 38 -2.54 -3.87 -16.15
CA LEU A 38 -1.09 -3.81 -16.33
C LEU A 38 -0.69 -3.57 -17.79
N ALA A 39 -1.62 -3.74 -18.74
CA ALA A 39 -1.41 -3.34 -20.13
C ALA A 39 -1.29 -1.81 -20.26
N ASP A 40 -1.98 -1.07 -19.40
CA ASP A 40 -1.91 0.40 -19.30
C ASP A 40 -0.63 0.90 -18.59
N GLY A 41 0.21 -0.02 -18.12
CA GLY A 41 1.48 0.26 -17.47
C GLY A 41 1.51 -0.11 -15.98
N PHE A 42 2.59 0.30 -15.31
CA PHE A 42 2.82 -0.07 -13.92
C PHE A 42 2.12 0.92 -12.96
N PRO A 43 1.29 0.45 -12.00
CA PRO A 43 0.50 1.31 -11.12
C PRO A 43 1.33 1.89 -9.95
N ALA A 44 2.49 2.48 -10.24
CA ALA A 44 3.28 3.20 -9.25
C ALA A 44 2.55 4.46 -8.77
N ILE A 45 2.57 4.70 -7.46
CA ILE A 45 2.11 5.97 -6.89
C ILE A 45 3.06 7.09 -7.33
N THR A 46 2.50 8.13 -7.94
CA THR A 46 3.27 9.26 -8.51
C THR A 46 3.22 10.53 -7.66
N THR A 47 2.29 10.63 -6.72
CA THR A 47 2.13 11.79 -5.82
C THR A 47 3.16 11.86 -4.70
N LYS A 48 4.00 10.82 -4.57
CA LYS A 48 5.13 10.75 -3.64
C LYS A 48 6.22 9.90 -4.26
N ARG A 49 7.49 10.24 -4.00
CA ARG A 49 8.64 9.41 -4.38
C ARG A 49 8.59 8.05 -3.68
N LEU A 50 8.69 6.98 -4.46
CA LEU A 50 8.80 5.60 -3.96
C LEU A 50 10.26 5.22 -3.73
N ALA A 51 10.52 4.45 -2.67
CA ALA A 51 11.78 3.74 -2.46
C ALA A 51 11.84 2.48 -3.36
N PHE A 52 11.69 2.66 -4.67
CA PHE A 52 11.44 1.57 -5.62
C PHE A 52 12.60 0.56 -5.71
N LYS A 53 13.85 1.04 -5.62
CA LYS A 53 15.03 0.16 -5.59
C LYS A 53 15.01 -0.79 -4.39
N THR A 54 14.63 -0.29 -3.21
CA THR A 54 14.50 -1.11 -2.00
C THR A 54 13.39 -2.15 -2.16
N ALA A 55 12.23 -1.75 -2.70
CA ALA A 55 11.13 -2.69 -2.96
C ALA A 55 11.53 -3.82 -3.93
N ILE A 56 12.30 -3.53 -4.99
CA ILE A 56 12.85 -4.55 -5.89
C ILE A 56 13.86 -5.45 -5.16
N GLY A 57 14.72 -4.87 -4.32
CA GLY A 57 15.69 -5.64 -3.51
C GLY A 57 15.00 -6.70 -2.63
N GLU A 58 13.96 -6.31 -1.91
CA GLU A 58 13.14 -7.23 -1.11
C GLU A 58 12.48 -8.32 -1.98
N LEU A 59 11.93 -7.96 -3.15
CA LEU A 59 11.32 -8.93 -4.06
C LEU A 59 12.34 -9.97 -4.56
N VAL A 60 13.52 -9.54 -5.00
CA VAL A 60 14.62 -10.45 -5.38
C VAL A 60 15.03 -11.30 -4.18
N GLY A 61 14.99 -10.72 -2.99
CA GLY A 61 15.19 -11.40 -1.73
C GLY A 61 14.28 -12.58 -1.48
N PHE A 62 12.97 -12.35 -1.63
CA PHE A 62 11.96 -13.39 -1.53
C PHE A 62 12.20 -14.51 -2.56
N LEU A 63 12.54 -14.16 -3.80
CA LEU A 63 12.87 -15.13 -4.85
C LEU A 63 14.12 -15.97 -4.52
N ARG A 64 15.07 -15.42 -3.77
CA ARG A 64 16.27 -16.13 -3.28
C ARG A 64 16.03 -16.89 -1.97
N ALA A 65 14.87 -16.72 -1.35
CA ALA A 65 14.55 -17.25 -0.03
C ALA A 65 15.58 -16.87 1.05
N TYR A 66 16.12 -15.64 1.03
CA TYR A 66 17.01 -15.21 2.12
C TYR A 66 16.25 -15.17 3.44
N LYS A 67 16.97 -15.43 4.53
CA LYS A 67 16.42 -15.37 5.90
C LYS A 67 17.02 -14.24 6.74
N SER A 68 17.98 -13.51 6.18
CA SER A 68 18.58 -12.32 6.79
C SER A 68 18.28 -11.12 5.93
N ALA A 69 17.79 -10.05 6.57
CA ALA A 69 17.80 -8.71 6.00
C ALA A 69 19.24 -8.21 5.81
#